data_AF-A0A800D8D7-F1
#
_entry.id   AF-A0A800D8D7-F1
#
_cell.length_a   1.000
_cell.length_b   1.000
_cell.length_c   1.000
_cell.angle_alpha   90.00
_cell.angle_beta   90.00
_cell.angle_gamma   90.00
#
_symmetry.space_group_name_H-M   'P 1'
#
loop_
_entity.id
_entity.type
_entity.pdbx_description
1 polymer ?
#
loop_
_entity_poly.entity_id
_entity_poly.type
_entity_poly.pdbx_seq_one_letter_code
_entity_poly.pdbx_strand_id
1 'polypeptide(L)' 'MLVVLDSEDPQVRKEIHYLAAEVWLDHDLYLSTRVWSLAHWRKLQRMQTLLYRNISRDGIDLLNLGRP' A
#
# COMPACT_ATOMS: atom_id res chain seq x y z
N MET A 1 2.46 -1.98 -5.10
CA MET A 1 1.21 -1.57 -4.43
C MET A 1 1.53 -1.06 -3.03
N LEU A 2 0.85 0.00 -2.56
CA LEU A 2 0.95 0.47 -1.18
C LEU A 2 -0.40 0.28 -0.49
N VAL A 3 -0.40 -0.35 0.68
CA VAL A 3 -1.55 -0.47 1.58
C VAL A 3 -1.25 0.31 2.86
N VAL A 4 -2.15 1.22 3.22
CA VAL A 4 -2.05 2.03 4.44
C VAL A 4 -3.12 1.59 5.43
N LEU A 5 -2.70 1.13 6.61
CA LEU A 5 -3.56 0.62 7.67
C LEU A 5 -3.75 1.66 8.78
N ASP A 6 -4.92 1.70 9.40
CA ASP A 6 -5.18 2.56 10.55
C ASP A 6 -4.41 2.12 11.81
N SER A 7 -4.20 0.81 11.94
CA SER A 7 -3.56 0.11 13.06
C SER A 7 -2.34 -0.69 12.59
N GLU A 8 -1.37 -0.85 13.48
CA GLU A 8 -0.15 -1.64 13.26
C GLU A 8 -0.32 -3.10 13.71
N ASP A 9 -1.46 -3.73 13.38
CA ASP A 9 -1.65 -5.14 13.70
C ASP A 9 -0.70 -6.01 12.84
N PRO A 10 0.28 -6.72 13.45
CA PRO A 10 1.22 -7.55 12.72
C PRO A 10 0.53 -8.71 11.98
N GLN A 11 -0.60 -9.19 12.50
CA GLN A 11 -1.34 -10.30 11.91
C GLN A 11 -2.03 -9.86 10.62
N VAL A 12 -2.71 -8.70 10.63
CA VAL A 12 -3.30 -8.09 9.43
C VAL A 12 -2.22 -7.81 8.38
N ARG A 13 -1.06 -7.29 8.81
CA ARG A 13 0.07 -7.08 7.90
C ARG A 13 0.55 -8.39 7.26
N LYS A 14 0.57 -9.50 8.01
CA LYS A 14 0.95 -10.81 7.49
C LYS A 14 -0.06 -11.30 6.44
N GLU A 15 -1.36 -11.18 6.74
CA GLU A 15 -2.45 -11.58 5.85
C GLU A 15 -2.43 -10.81 4.52
N ILE A 16 -2.17 -9.50 4.55
CA ILE A 16 -2.04 -8.69 3.33
C ILE A 16 -0.89 -9.17 2.44
N HIS A 17 0.25 -9.57 3.03
CA HIS A 17 1.36 -10.10 2.23
C HIS A 17 1.03 -11.47 1.62
N TYR A 18 0.29 -12.33 2.34
CA TYR A 18 -0.17 -13.60 1.79
C TYR A 18 -1.13 -13.39 0.63
N LEU A 19 -2.14 -12.53 0.79
CA LEU A 19 -3.09 -12.19 -0.28
C LEU A 19 -2.38 -11.61 -1.50
N ALA A 20 -1.38 -10.73 -1.28
CA ALA A 20 -0.59 -10.22 -2.38
C ALA A 20 0.17 -11.33 -3.11
N ALA A 21 0.79 -12.27 -2.37
CA ALA A 21 1.51 -13.39 -2.96
C ALA A 21 0.58 -14.33 -3.75
N GLU A 22 -0.63 -14.60 -3.25
CA GLU A 22 -1.65 -15.37 -3.97
C GLU A 22 -1.99 -14.70 -5.31
N VAL A 23 -2.30 -13.39 -5.30
CA VAL A 23 -2.55 -12.63 -6.53
C VAL A 23 -1.36 -12.69 -7.49
N TRP A 24 -0.13 -12.65 -6.99
CA TRP A 24 1.05 -12.74 -7.87
C TRP A 24 1.13 -14.10 -8.56
N LEU A 25 0.87 -15.18 -7.83
CA LEU A 25 0.91 -16.54 -8.35
C LEU A 25 -0.22 -16.79 -9.35
N ASP A 26 -1.43 -16.29 -9.05
CA ASP A 26 -2.61 -16.50 -9.88
C ASP A 26 -2.55 -15.72 -11.21
N HIS A 27 -1.87 -14.57 -11.21
CA HIS A 27 -1.80 -13.67 -12.37
C HIS A 27 -0.43 -13.59 -13.04
N ASP A 28 0.55 -14.41 -12.61
CA ASP A 28 1.96 -14.35 -13.04
C ASP A 28 2.53 -12.92 -13.03
N LEU A 29 2.15 -12.13 -12.01
CA LEU A 29 2.43 -10.71 -11.91
C LEU A 29 3.07 -10.38 -10.56
N TYR A 30 4.35 -10.03 -10.57
CA TYR A 30 5.03 -9.54 -9.37
C TYR A 30 4.58 -8.12 -9.00
N LEU A 31 3.87 -7.95 -7.88
CA LEU A 31 3.50 -6.63 -7.35
C LEU A 31 4.22 -6.36 -6.04
N SER A 32 5.33 -5.62 -6.00
CA SER A 32 5.97 -5.22 -4.73
C SER A 32 4.95 -4.53 -3.78
N THR A 33 4.48 -5.27 -2.75
CA THR A 33 3.48 -4.81 -1.79
C THR A 33 4.19 -4.20 -0.59
N ARG A 34 3.88 -2.94 -0.30
CA ARG A 34 4.30 -2.25 0.92
C ARG A 34 3.08 -2.10 1.81
N VAL A 35 3.24 -2.46 3.08
CA VAL A 35 2.21 -2.27 4.11
C VAL A 35 2.77 -1.29 5.13
N TRP A 36 2.13 -0.14 5.28
CA TRP A 36 2.49 0.90 6.23
C TRP A 36 1.32 1.25 7.13
N SER A 37 1.63 1.75 8.32
CA SER A 37 0.62 2.40 9.14
C SER A 37 0.31 3.81 8.64
N LEU A 38 -0.88 4.29 9.00
CA LEU A 38 -1.29 5.66 8.77
C LEU A 38 -0.36 6.63 9.50
N ALA A 39 0.16 6.25 10.67
CA ALA A 39 1.17 7.03 11.38
C ALA A 39 2.47 7.17 10.57
N HIS A 40 2.96 6.08 9.99
CA HIS A 40 4.14 6.09 9.11
C HIS A 40 3.88 6.93 7.85
N TRP A 41 2.73 6.75 7.19
CA TRP A 41 2.36 7.53 6.01
C TRP A 41 2.31 9.04 6.32
N ARG A 42 1.64 9.43 7.42
CA ARG A 42 1.59 10.82 7.88
C ARG A 42 2.97 11.38 8.22
N LYS A 43 3.90 10.54 8.71
CA LYS A 43 5.30 10.96 8.91
C LYS A 43 5.96 11.31 7.59
N LEU A 44 5.82 10.46 6.57
CA LEU A 44 6.36 10.74 5.22
C LEU A 44 5.72 11.98 4.59
N GLN A 45 4.42 12.19 4.82
CA GLN A 45 3.70 13.39 4.41
C GLN A 45 4.30 14.64 5.04
N ARG A 46 4.47 14.67 6.37
CA ARG A 46 5.05 15.85 7.05
C ARG A 46 6.46 16.15 6.58
N MET A 47 7.25 15.10 6.30
CA MET A 47 8.61 15.24 5.81
C MET A 47 8.70 15.59 4.32
N GLN A 48 7.59 15.51 3.58
CA GLN A 48 7.56 15.72 2.13
C GLN A 48 8.63 14.91 1.39
N THR A 49 8.80 13.64 1.80
CA THR A 49 9.82 12.77 1.19
C THR A 49 9.58 12.61 -0.31
N LEU A 50 10.65 12.37 -1.08
CA LEU A 50 10.52 12.11 -2.51
C LEU A 50 9.52 10.98 -2.80
N LEU A 51 9.55 9.92 -1.98
CA LEU A 51 8.63 8.80 -2.08
C LEU A 51 7.17 9.22 -1.86
N TYR A 52 6.89 10.00 -0.81
CA TYR A 52 5.54 10.51 -0.55
C TYR A 52 5.03 11.38 -1.71
N ARG A 53 5.87 12.30 -2.22
CA ARG A 53 5.49 13.19 -3.33
C ARG A 53 5.21 12.42 -4.61
N ASN A 54 6.05 11.44 -4.94
CA ASN A 54 5.85 10.63 -6.14
C ASN A 54 4.58 9.79 -6.04
N ILE A 55 4.32 9.16 -4.88
CA ILE A 55 3.06 8.41 -4.67
C ILE A 55 1.85 9.34 -4.72
N SER A 56 1.93 10.53 -4.12
CA SER A 56 0.79 11.45 -4.08
C SER A 56 0.46 12.07 -5.45
N ARG A 57 1.47 12.23 -6.32
CA ARG A 57 1.29 12.82 -7.65
C ARG A 57 0.92 11.78 -8.71
N ASP A 58 1.62 10.64 -8.70
CA ASP A 58 1.58 9.66 -9.79
C ASP A 58 0.90 8.34 -9.35
N GLY A 59 0.56 8.20 -8.07
CA GLY A 59 -0.10 7.02 -7.54
C GLY A 59 -1.55 6.92 -7.99
N ILE A 60 -1.99 5.68 -8.21
CA ILE A 60 -3.38 5.38 -8.55
C ILE A 60 -4.10 4.92 -7.28
N ASP A 61 -5.21 5.58 -6.95
CA ASP A 61 -6.05 5.19 -5.83
C ASP A 61 -6.93 3.99 -6.19
N LEU A 62 -6.50 2.82 -5.72
CA LEU A 62 -7.18 1.54 -5.96
C LEU A 62 -8.58 1.47 -5.32
N LEU A 63 -8.85 2.24 -4.27
CA LEU A 63 -10.18 2.23 -3.61
C LEU A 63 -11.22 3.04 -4.40
N ASN A 64 -10.77 3.96 -5.25
CA ASN A 64 -11.64 4.78 -6.08
C ASN A 64 -11.71 4.29 -7.54
N LEU A 65 -10.92 3.29 -7.94
CA LEU A 65 -10.94 2.70 -9.28
C LEU A 65 -12.22 1.91 -9.62
N GLY A 66 -12.97 1.47 -8.61
CA GLY A 66 -14.20 0.68 -8.79
C GLY A 66 -15.50 1.45 -8.68
N ARG A 67 -15.47 2.79 -8.53
CA ARG A 67 -16.69 3.61 -8.52
C ARG A 67 -17.05 3.99 -9.97
N PRO A 68 -18.26 3.64 -10.46
CA PRO A 68 -18.72 4.05 -11.77
C PRO A 68 -18.85 5.57 -11.91
#